data_AF-A0A5E6R4T4-F1
#
_entry.id   AF-A0A5E6R4T4-F1
#
_cell.length_a   1.000
_cell.length_b   1.000
_cell.length_c   1.000
_cell.angle_alpha   90.00
_cell.angle_beta   90.00
_cell.angle_gamma   90.00
#
_symmetry.space_group_name_H-M   'P 1'
#
loop_
_entity.id
_entity.type
_entity.pdbx_description
1 polymer ?
#
loop_
_entity_poly.entity_id
_entity_poly.type
_entity_poly.pdbx_seq_one_letter_code
_entity_poly.pdbx_strand_id
1 'polypeptide(L)'
;MGDALTAALLARQADNGGYRALLADVNLSQWAQLIDREGGVEPFAKGLYGCSEMFVNGLLVLADAGIVRRKVYPDVPTQQQANDGTLDEAAQTDGISVHGGFFLGPSSFYERLRELPQSKRIEFNMTRISYINELYGQEELKRLQRLDARFINTVFTMTLLGAGVADQLENGRVLSGVGGQYNFVAQGHALEGARSILLLRSWREAGGEVSSNIVWEYGHCTIPRHLRDIVITEYGIADLRGKTDAAVIESLLNISDSRFQSGLIEQAQSAGKLPKNFRIDPRFADNRPERLQAIQARHPQLFPEYPLGCDFTVVERDLLRALNWLKSKFKLTEILELGKAALDAPEPSAFPEHLERMQLTNPEGLKEDLFQRLLLTGLKATAQ
;
A
#
# COMPACT_ATOMS: atom_id res chain seq x y z
N MET A 1 -2.94 -1.54 0.90
CA MET A 1 -1.72 -0.93 0.30
C MET A 1 -1.01 -1.90 -0.64
N GLY A 2 -0.74 -3.16 -0.24
CA GLY A 2 -0.15 -4.16 -1.15
C GLY A 2 -0.93 -4.39 -2.46
N ASP A 3 -2.25 -4.52 -2.37
CA ASP A 3 -3.10 -4.68 -3.56
C ASP A 3 -3.05 -3.46 -4.49
N ALA A 4 -3.01 -2.25 -3.92
CA ALA A 4 -2.89 -1.02 -4.70
C ALA A 4 -1.54 -0.93 -5.43
N LEU A 5 -0.44 -1.34 -4.78
CA LEU A 5 0.86 -1.46 -5.45
C LEU A 5 0.81 -2.47 -6.59
N THR A 6 0.23 -3.65 -6.34
CA THR A 6 0.08 -4.70 -7.35
C THR A 6 -0.73 -4.21 -8.54
N ALA A 7 -1.89 -3.57 -8.30
CA ALA A 7 -2.75 -2.98 -9.32
C ALA A 7 -2.01 -1.92 -10.15
N ALA A 8 -1.24 -1.04 -9.50
CA ALA A 8 -0.45 -0.03 -10.20
C ALA A 8 0.63 -0.65 -11.09
N LEU A 9 1.28 -1.74 -10.66
CA LEU A 9 2.27 -2.47 -11.47
C LEU A 9 1.62 -3.18 -12.66
N LEU A 10 0.43 -3.77 -12.47
CA LEU A 10 -0.36 -4.36 -13.55
C LEU A 10 -0.75 -3.31 -14.59
N ALA A 11 -1.27 -2.16 -14.15
CA ALA A 11 -1.60 -1.04 -15.04
C ALA A 11 -0.35 -0.55 -15.79
N ARG A 12 0.77 -0.33 -15.09
CA ARG A 12 2.05 0.06 -15.72
C ARG A 12 2.50 -0.93 -16.81
N GLN A 13 2.25 -2.22 -16.64
CA GLN A 13 2.66 -3.26 -17.58
C GLN A 13 1.67 -3.45 -18.74
N ALA A 14 0.37 -3.51 -18.46
CA ALA A 14 -0.66 -3.89 -19.43
C ALA A 14 -1.32 -2.69 -20.13
N ASP A 15 -1.44 -1.55 -19.44
CA ASP A 15 -1.99 -0.30 -19.96
C ASP A 15 -1.07 0.88 -19.60
N ASN A 16 0.15 0.87 -20.16
CA ASN A 16 1.13 1.91 -19.84
C ASN A 16 0.67 3.31 -20.27
N GLY A 17 -0.14 3.40 -21.33
CA GLY A 17 -0.74 4.65 -21.79
C GLY A 17 -1.67 5.25 -20.74
N GLY A 18 -2.64 4.47 -20.23
CA GLY A 18 -3.53 4.88 -19.16
C GLY A 18 -2.77 5.17 -17.86
N TYR A 19 -1.80 4.33 -17.50
CA TYR A 19 -0.94 4.56 -16.35
C TYR A 19 -0.23 5.92 -16.41
N ARG A 20 0.41 6.26 -17.54
CA ARG A 20 1.10 7.55 -17.71
C ARG A 20 0.13 8.74 -17.74
N ALA A 21 -1.06 8.56 -18.32
CA ALA A 21 -2.10 9.59 -18.30
C ALA A 21 -2.54 9.91 -16.85
N LEU A 22 -2.72 8.88 -16.03
CA LEU A 22 -2.98 9.05 -14.59
C LEU A 22 -1.83 9.79 -13.89
N LEU A 23 -0.56 9.39 -14.13
CA LEU A 23 0.58 10.08 -13.51
C LEU A 23 0.69 11.55 -13.92
N ALA A 24 0.34 11.89 -15.16
CA ALA A 24 0.29 13.27 -15.63
C ALA A 24 -0.78 14.08 -14.90
N ASP A 25 -1.95 13.49 -14.67
CA ASP A 25 -3.06 14.11 -13.93
C ASP A 25 -2.79 14.27 -12.43
N VAL A 26 -2.02 13.36 -11.83
CA VAL A 26 -1.50 13.52 -10.45
C VAL A 26 -0.47 14.65 -10.37
N ASN A 27 0.14 15.02 -11.50
CA ASN A 27 1.20 16.03 -11.63
C ASN A 27 2.42 15.70 -10.75
N LEU A 28 3.17 14.69 -11.16
CA LEU A 28 4.40 14.23 -10.48
C LEU A 28 5.67 14.97 -10.92
N SER A 29 5.54 16.12 -11.60
CA SER A 29 6.67 16.82 -12.25
C SER A 29 7.82 17.15 -11.29
N GLN A 30 7.51 17.54 -10.04
CA GLN A 30 8.50 17.80 -9.00
C GLN A 30 9.30 16.56 -8.57
N TRP A 31 8.80 15.35 -8.82
CA TRP A 31 9.47 14.09 -8.52
C TRP A 31 10.03 13.42 -9.78
N ALA A 32 9.95 14.06 -10.96
CA ALA A 32 10.34 13.44 -12.22
C ALA A 32 11.78 12.90 -12.20
N GLN A 33 12.74 13.69 -11.68
CA GLN A 33 14.14 13.25 -11.57
C GLN A 33 14.31 12.05 -10.62
N LEU A 34 13.57 12.04 -9.51
CA LEU A 34 13.59 10.92 -8.56
C LEU A 34 13.00 9.66 -9.19
N ILE A 35 11.86 9.79 -9.87
CA ILE A 35 11.18 8.69 -10.54
C ILE A 35 12.10 8.11 -11.62
N ASP A 36 12.68 8.96 -12.47
CA ASP A 36 13.59 8.53 -13.54
C ASP A 36 14.80 7.77 -13.00
N ARG A 37 15.43 8.30 -11.94
CA ARG A 37 16.59 7.68 -11.30
C ARG A 37 16.27 6.34 -10.61
N GLU A 38 15.12 6.23 -9.94
CA GLU A 38 14.87 5.12 -9.02
C GLU A 38 13.97 4.02 -9.58
N GLY A 39 13.22 4.23 -10.66
CA GLY A 39 12.35 3.17 -11.19
C GLY A 39 11.66 3.40 -12.53
N GLY A 40 11.63 4.64 -13.03
CA GLY A 40 11.00 5.02 -14.28
C GLY A 40 9.49 4.77 -14.34
N VAL A 41 8.93 4.94 -15.54
CA VAL A 41 7.47 4.79 -15.82
C VAL A 41 7.18 3.77 -16.91
N GLU A 42 8.20 3.22 -17.56
CA GLU A 42 8.07 2.25 -18.65
C GLU A 42 7.73 0.84 -18.16
N PRO A 43 7.12 -0.04 -18.97
CA PRO A 43 6.93 -1.44 -18.62
C PRO A 43 8.25 -2.14 -18.22
N PHE A 44 8.15 -3.20 -17.41
CA PHE A 44 9.33 -3.90 -16.93
C PHE A 44 9.92 -4.77 -18.03
N ALA A 45 10.98 -4.32 -18.72
CA ALA A 45 11.61 -5.06 -19.82
C ALA A 45 12.34 -6.33 -19.35
N LYS A 46 13.16 -6.24 -18.30
CA LYS A 46 13.86 -7.41 -17.69
C LYS A 46 12.95 -8.21 -16.75
N GLY A 47 11.84 -7.61 -16.30
CA GLY A 47 11.02 -8.15 -15.22
C GLY A 47 11.67 -7.99 -13.84
N LEU A 48 10.95 -8.42 -12.81
CA LEU A 48 11.35 -8.34 -11.41
C LEU A 48 11.67 -9.72 -10.85
N TYR A 49 12.55 -9.74 -9.86
CA TYR A 49 12.80 -10.88 -8.98
C TYR A 49 12.09 -10.58 -7.65
N GLY A 50 11.22 -11.48 -7.20
CA GLY A 50 10.51 -11.37 -5.92
C GLY A 50 11.32 -11.98 -4.78
N CYS A 51 11.64 -11.21 -3.75
CA CYS A 51 12.19 -11.73 -2.50
C CYS A 51 11.39 -11.15 -1.34
N SER A 52 10.52 -11.97 -0.74
CA SER A 52 9.53 -11.49 0.22
C SER A 52 9.35 -12.49 1.36
N GLU A 53 9.20 -11.99 2.59
CA GLU A 53 8.89 -12.83 3.75
C GLU A 53 7.56 -13.57 3.53
N MET A 54 6.55 -12.83 3.09
CA MET A 54 5.23 -13.33 2.73
C MET A 54 5.09 -13.43 1.21
N PHE A 55 4.82 -14.64 0.71
CA PHE A 55 4.31 -14.84 -0.63
C PHE A 55 2.79 -14.66 -0.60
N VAL A 56 2.35 -13.45 -0.97
CA VAL A 56 0.94 -13.06 -1.02
C VAL A 56 0.35 -13.16 -2.43
N ASN A 57 -0.98 -13.12 -2.52
CA ASN A 57 -1.72 -13.17 -3.79
C ASN A 57 -1.18 -12.19 -4.85
N GLY A 58 -0.86 -10.95 -4.45
CA GLY A 58 -0.30 -9.95 -5.37
C GLY A 58 0.98 -10.39 -6.08
N LEU A 59 1.89 -11.09 -5.40
CA LEU A 59 3.13 -11.60 -6.04
C LEU A 59 2.83 -12.68 -7.08
N LEU A 60 1.82 -13.52 -6.85
CA LEU A 60 1.42 -14.56 -7.80
C LEU A 60 0.78 -13.93 -9.03
N VAL A 61 -0.11 -12.95 -8.82
CA VAL A 61 -0.72 -12.19 -9.91
C VAL A 61 0.34 -11.47 -10.76
N LEU A 62 1.37 -10.89 -10.13
CA LEU A 62 2.49 -10.27 -10.88
C LEU A 62 3.32 -11.30 -11.65
N ALA A 63 3.50 -12.51 -11.12
CA ALA A 63 4.18 -13.58 -11.83
C ALA A 63 3.35 -14.07 -13.05
N ASP A 64 2.04 -14.25 -12.87
CA ASP A 64 1.10 -14.64 -13.94
C ASP A 64 1.03 -13.57 -15.04
N ALA A 65 1.08 -12.27 -14.67
CA ALA A 65 1.18 -11.16 -15.61
C ALA A 65 2.57 -11.01 -16.27
N GLY A 66 3.50 -11.92 -15.96
CA GLY A 66 4.87 -11.90 -16.45
C GLY A 66 5.73 -10.79 -15.87
N ILE A 67 5.27 -9.96 -14.92
CA ILE A 67 6.08 -8.90 -14.32
C ILE A 67 7.19 -9.49 -13.44
N VAL A 68 6.85 -10.44 -12.56
CA VAL A 68 7.83 -11.18 -11.76
C VAL A 68 8.29 -12.39 -12.56
N ARG A 69 9.42 -12.21 -13.26
CA ARG A 69 9.98 -13.24 -14.17
C ARG A 69 11.51 -13.28 -14.18
N ARG A 70 12.18 -12.26 -13.64
CA ARG A 70 13.66 -12.19 -13.66
C ARG A 70 14.21 -13.32 -12.82
N LYS A 71 15.11 -14.10 -13.40
CA LYS A 71 15.75 -15.24 -12.74
C LYS A 71 16.95 -14.81 -11.91
N VAL A 72 17.14 -15.55 -10.82
CA VAL A 72 18.33 -15.56 -10.00
C VAL A 72 18.79 -17.00 -9.79
N TYR A 73 20.10 -17.19 -9.68
CA TYR A 73 20.76 -18.50 -9.71
C TYR A 73 21.47 -18.77 -8.38
N PRO A 74 21.69 -20.05 -8.01
CA PRO A 74 22.10 -20.42 -6.65
C PRO A 74 23.59 -20.26 -6.37
N ASP A 75 24.42 -19.95 -7.37
CA ASP A 75 25.85 -19.75 -7.22
C ASP A 75 26.35 -18.43 -7.85
N VAL A 76 27.48 -17.94 -7.34
CA VAL A 76 28.07 -16.66 -7.70
C VAL A 76 28.50 -16.62 -9.18
N PRO A 77 29.27 -17.58 -9.72
CA PRO A 77 29.64 -17.59 -11.13
C PRO A 77 28.45 -17.51 -12.09
N THR A 78 27.42 -18.34 -11.88
CA THR A 78 26.23 -18.36 -12.73
C THR A 78 25.44 -17.05 -12.61
N GLN A 79 25.29 -16.52 -11.38
CA GLN A 79 24.60 -15.25 -11.17
C GLN A 79 25.34 -14.06 -11.81
N GLN A 80 26.69 -14.07 -11.81
CA GLN A 80 27.49 -13.07 -12.52
C GLN A 80 27.26 -13.14 -14.03
N GLN A 81 27.33 -14.33 -14.62
CA GLN A 81 27.02 -14.51 -16.05
C GLN A 81 25.60 -14.04 -16.39
N ALA A 82 24.62 -14.28 -15.52
CA ALA A 82 23.25 -13.79 -15.70
C ALA A 82 23.16 -12.25 -15.63
N ASN A 83 23.93 -11.63 -14.74
CA ASN A 83 23.98 -10.18 -14.60
C ASN A 83 24.67 -9.52 -15.81
N ASP A 84 25.73 -10.15 -16.33
CA ASP A 84 26.51 -9.70 -17.49
C ASP A 84 25.80 -10.00 -18.84
N GLY A 85 24.73 -10.79 -18.82
CA GLY A 85 23.97 -11.18 -20.02
C GLY A 85 24.68 -12.23 -20.88
N THR A 86 25.64 -12.97 -20.32
CA THR A 86 26.42 -14.01 -21.01
C THR A 86 25.93 -15.42 -20.72
N LEU A 87 24.96 -15.59 -19.80
CA LEU A 87 24.40 -16.89 -19.45
C LEU A 87 23.44 -17.38 -20.53
N ASP A 88 23.60 -18.63 -20.96
CA ASP A 88 22.56 -19.34 -21.72
C ASP A 88 21.41 -19.74 -20.78
N GLU A 89 20.45 -18.84 -20.57
CA GLU A 89 19.32 -19.08 -19.67
C GLU A 89 18.48 -20.30 -20.09
N ALA A 90 18.46 -20.67 -21.39
CA ALA A 90 17.70 -21.81 -21.86
C ALA A 90 18.32 -23.15 -21.42
N ALA A 91 19.64 -23.17 -21.21
CA ALA A 91 20.36 -24.33 -20.68
C ALA A 91 20.32 -24.42 -19.14
N GLN A 92 19.89 -23.36 -18.45
CA GLN A 92 19.86 -23.31 -16.98
C GLN A 92 18.45 -23.52 -16.43
N THR A 93 18.24 -24.62 -15.73
CA THR A 93 16.91 -25.06 -15.27
C THR A 93 16.59 -24.72 -13.82
N ASP A 94 17.56 -24.21 -13.06
CA ASP A 94 17.47 -23.92 -11.62
C ASP A 94 17.23 -22.42 -11.29
N GLY A 95 16.88 -21.62 -12.31
CA GLY A 95 16.57 -20.22 -12.15
C GLY A 95 15.30 -19.97 -11.32
N ILE A 96 15.44 -19.17 -10.26
CA ILE A 96 14.34 -18.80 -9.35
C ILE A 96 13.86 -17.38 -9.66
N SER A 97 12.56 -17.15 -9.75
CA SER A 97 11.97 -15.80 -9.87
C SER A 97 11.30 -15.31 -8.60
N VAL A 98 10.98 -16.19 -7.65
CA VAL A 98 10.46 -15.81 -6.33
C VAL A 98 11.15 -16.61 -5.22
N HIS A 99 11.69 -15.90 -4.23
CA HIS A 99 11.99 -16.46 -2.91
C HIS A 99 10.94 -15.99 -1.90
N GLY A 100 10.28 -16.95 -1.25
CA GLY A 100 9.21 -16.72 -0.27
C GLY A 100 9.48 -17.43 1.06
N GLY A 101 9.02 -16.87 2.17
CA GLY A 101 9.15 -17.51 3.50
C GLY A 101 7.96 -18.38 3.84
N PHE A 102 6.75 -17.86 3.63
CA PHE A 102 5.49 -18.57 3.78
C PHE A 102 4.41 -17.99 2.87
N PHE A 103 3.36 -18.76 2.63
CA PHE A 103 2.20 -18.34 1.85
C PHE A 103 1.14 -17.66 2.73
N LEU A 104 0.53 -16.60 2.22
CA LEU A 104 -0.62 -15.95 2.88
C LEU A 104 -1.57 -15.36 1.84
N GLY A 105 -2.82 -15.80 1.83
CA GLY A 105 -3.82 -15.28 0.90
C GLY A 105 -5.21 -15.90 1.05
N PRO A 106 -6.15 -15.54 0.16
CA PRO A 106 -7.49 -16.12 0.10
C PRO A 106 -7.48 -17.58 -0.36
N SER A 107 -8.63 -18.27 -0.29
CA SER A 107 -8.75 -19.67 -0.73
C SER A 107 -8.39 -19.85 -2.21
N SER A 108 -8.85 -18.92 -3.05
CA SER A 108 -8.57 -18.85 -4.49
C SER A 108 -7.07 -18.77 -4.80
N PHE A 109 -6.27 -18.09 -3.96
CA PHE A 109 -4.82 -18.05 -4.09
C PHE A 109 -4.18 -19.42 -3.89
N TYR A 110 -4.60 -20.18 -2.87
CA TYR A 110 -4.07 -21.52 -2.63
C TYR A 110 -4.51 -22.53 -3.70
N GLU A 111 -5.73 -22.39 -4.23
CA GLU A 111 -6.19 -23.16 -5.40
C GLU A 111 -5.29 -22.93 -6.59
N ARG A 112 -5.03 -21.65 -6.91
CA ARG A 112 -4.15 -21.27 -8.00
C ARG A 112 -2.73 -21.85 -7.85
N LEU A 113 -2.15 -21.81 -6.65
CA LEU A 113 -0.84 -22.42 -6.36
C LEU A 113 -0.83 -23.93 -6.64
N ARG A 114 -1.91 -24.65 -6.30
CA ARG A 114 -2.03 -26.10 -6.58
C ARG A 114 -2.11 -26.37 -8.08
N GLU A 115 -2.79 -25.52 -8.84
CA GLU A 115 -2.99 -25.66 -10.28
C GLU A 115 -1.78 -25.24 -11.13
N LEU A 116 -0.78 -24.55 -10.55
CA LEU A 116 0.41 -24.11 -11.28
C LEU A 116 1.09 -25.29 -12.00
N PRO A 117 1.47 -25.15 -13.29
CA PRO A 117 2.30 -26.15 -13.96
C PRO A 117 3.62 -26.36 -13.23
N GLN A 118 4.15 -27.60 -13.27
CA GLN A 118 5.41 -27.92 -12.59
C GLN A 118 6.56 -27.00 -13.03
N SER A 119 6.61 -26.62 -14.31
CA SER A 119 7.59 -25.69 -14.87
C SER A 119 7.56 -24.32 -14.20
N LYS A 120 6.41 -23.86 -13.71
CA LYS A 120 6.28 -22.60 -12.95
C LYS A 120 6.52 -22.79 -11.46
N ARG A 121 6.10 -23.92 -10.87
CA ARG A 121 6.32 -24.19 -9.45
C ARG A 121 7.81 -24.22 -9.10
N ILE A 122 8.65 -24.80 -9.96
CA ILE A 122 10.11 -24.87 -9.71
C ILE A 122 10.79 -23.49 -9.75
N GLU A 123 10.14 -22.47 -10.31
CA GLU A 123 10.63 -21.10 -10.31
C GLU A 123 10.39 -20.38 -8.97
N PHE A 124 9.60 -20.97 -8.06
CA PHE A 124 9.24 -20.40 -6.76
C PHE A 124 9.90 -21.22 -5.64
N ASN A 125 10.87 -20.61 -4.97
CA ASN A 125 11.61 -21.23 -3.88
C ASN A 125 11.08 -20.76 -2.52
N MET A 126 10.38 -21.65 -1.82
CA MET A 126 9.99 -21.41 -0.43
C MET A 126 11.13 -21.83 0.50
N THR A 127 11.73 -20.87 1.20
CA THR A 127 12.97 -21.05 1.95
C THR A 127 12.90 -20.44 3.35
N ARG A 128 13.99 -20.57 4.11
CA ARG A 128 14.08 -20.06 5.48
C ARG A 128 13.97 -18.54 5.50
N ILE A 129 13.28 -18.00 6.51
CA ILE A 129 13.12 -16.56 6.74
C ILE A 129 14.49 -15.85 6.80
N SER A 130 15.53 -16.47 7.37
CA SER A 130 16.88 -15.90 7.42
C SER A 130 17.51 -15.69 6.03
N TYR A 131 17.16 -16.49 5.02
CA TYR A 131 17.64 -16.23 3.65
C TYR A 131 17.11 -14.90 3.12
N ILE A 132 15.83 -14.62 3.39
CA ILE A 132 15.11 -13.45 2.89
C ILE A 132 15.49 -12.20 3.70
N ASN A 133 15.41 -12.32 5.03
CA ASN A 133 15.54 -11.19 5.95
C ASN A 133 16.99 -10.80 6.23
N GLU A 134 17.99 -11.60 5.89
CA GLU A 134 19.39 -11.28 6.21
C GLU A 134 20.27 -11.30 4.96
N LEU A 135 21.33 -10.48 4.97
CA LEU A 135 22.42 -10.62 4.00
C LEU A 135 23.45 -11.67 4.44
N TYR A 136 23.59 -11.90 5.75
CA TYR A 136 24.55 -12.85 6.30
C TYR A 136 24.40 -14.27 5.71
N GLY A 137 25.51 -15.02 5.74
CA GLY A 137 25.63 -16.40 5.25
C GLY A 137 25.95 -16.54 3.75
N GLN A 138 25.25 -15.80 2.88
CA GLN A 138 25.45 -15.83 1.42
C GLN A 138 25.45 -14.41 0.84
N GLU A 139 26.18 -13.52 1.50
CA GLU A 139 26.09 -12.08 1.22
C GLU A 139 26.50 -11.73 -0.20
N GLU A 140 27.60 -12.29 -0.70
CA GLU A 140 28.08 -12.07 -2.07
C GLU A 140 27.00 -12.43 -3.10
N LEU A 141 26.44 -13.63 -2.98
CA LEU A 141 25.36 -14.09 -3.86
C LEU A 141 24.12 -13.18 -3.74
N LYS A 142 23.66 -12.89 -2.52
CA LYS A 142 22.47 -12.06 -2.30
C LYS A 142 22.65 -10.64 -2.86
N ARG A 143 23.85 -10.07 -2.81
CA ARG A 143 24.20 -8.79 -3.44
C ARG A 143 24.04 -8.85 -4.95
N LEU A 144 24.57 -9.90 -5.58
CA LEU A 144 24.43 -10.12 -7.03
C LEU A 144 22.98 -10.38 -7.46
N GLN A 145 22.18 -11.02 -6.61
CA GLN A 145 20.77 -11.30 -6.91
C GLN A 145 19.86 -10.07 -6.73
N ARG A 146 20.15 -9.21 -5.75
CA ARG A 146 19.29 -8.10 -5.27
C ARG A 146 19.75 -6.72 -5.79
N LEU A 147 20.18 -6.67 -7.05
CA LEU A 147 20.50 -5.41 -7.73
C LEU A 147 19.27 -4.49 -7.75
N ASP A 148 19.50 -3.20 -7.47
CA ASP A 148 18.47 -2.15 -7.49
C ASP A 148 17.21 -2.50 -6.69
N ALA A 149 17.37 -3.20 -5.57
CA ALA A 149 16.24 -3.67 -4.77
C ALA A 149 15.36 -2.52 -4.25
N ARG A 150 14.04 -2.74 -4.21
CA ARG A 150 13.06 -1.82 -3.64
C ARG A 150 12.34 -2.52 -2.50
N PHE A 151 12.72 -2.20 -1.27
CA PHE A 151 12.16 -2.79 -0.06
C PHE A 151 10.97 -1.95 0.42
N ILE A 152 9.77 -2.42 0.11
CA ILE A 152 8.53 -1.68 0.36
C ILE A 152 7.84 -2.23 1.61
N ASN A 153 7.63 -1.39 2.60
CA ASN A 153 6.92 -1.72 3.83
C ASN A 153 5.88 -0.65 4.17
N THR A 154 4.91 -0.99 5.01
CA THR A 154 3.90 -0.05 5.49
C THR A 154 4.19 0.39 6.92
N VAL A 155 3.88 1.65 7.23
CA VAL A 155 3.82 2.19 8.59
C VAL A 155 2.46 2.85 8.76
N PHE A 156 1.94 2.92 9.99
CA PHE A 156 0.69 3.63 10.25
C PHE A 156 0.92 5.08 10.69
N THR A 157 2.12 5.40 11.19
CA THR A 157 2.52 6.75 11.59
C THR A 157 3.96 7.04 11.17
N MET A 158 4.24 8.29 10.83
CA MET A 158 5.58 8.83 10.59
C MET A 158 5.79 10.12 11.37
N THR A 159 6.91 10.28 12.08
CA THR A 159 7.23 11.58 12.70
C THR A 159 7.85 12.52 11.68
N LEU A 160 7.75 13.83 11.90
CA LEU A 160 8.38 14.86 11.06
C LEU A 160 9.92 14.80 11.07
N LEU A 161 10.50 14.11 12.06
CA LEU A 161 11.94 13.82 12.09
C LEU A 161 12.31 12.57 11.28
N GLY A 162 11.32 11.82 10.77
CA GLY A 162 11.48 10.68 9.89
C GLY A 162 11.53 9.32 10.59
N ALA A 163 11.01 9.19 11.81
CA ALA A 163 10.88 7.89 12.48
C ALA A 163 9.52 7.24 12.15
N GLY A 164 9.54 6.00 11.69
CA GLY A 164 8.34 5.25 11.30
C GLY A 164 7.82 4.34 12.41
N VAL A 165 6.51 4.18 12.49
CA VAL A 165 5.83 3.35 13.50
C VAL A 165 4.86 2.37 12.83
N ALA A 166 5.00 1.09 13.16
CA ALA A 166 4.27 0.00 12.53
C ALA A 166 3.67 -1.02 13.51
N ASP A 167 4.22 -1.16 14.72
CA ASP A 167 3.91 -2.28 15.61
C ASP A 167 3.12 -1.92 16.88
N GLN A 168 3.26 -0.70 17.42
CA GLN A 168 2.73 -0.35 18.74
C GLN A 168 2.12 1.05 18.83
N LEU A 169 0.96 1.17 19.49
CA LEU A 169 0.29 2.45 19.79
C LEU A 169 0.91 3.15 21.00
N GLU A 170 0.75 4.48 21.13
CA GLU A 170 1.30 5.30 22.23
C GLU A 170 0.98 4.82 23.65
N ASN A 171 -0.14 4.12 23.83
CA ASN A 171 -0.52 3.54 25.12
C ASN A 171 0.13 2.16 25.39
N GLY A 172 1.12 1.77 24.58
CA GLY A 172 1.80 0.48 24.67
C GLY A 172 1.03 -0.69 24.07
N ARG A 173 -0.16 -0.50 23.48
CA ARG A 173 -0.90 -1.60 22.85
C ARG A 173 -0.21 -2.05 21.57
N VAL A 174 0.20 -3.31 21.53
CA VAL A 174 0.76 -3.97 20.34
C VAL A 174 -0.36 -4.19 19.31
N LEU A 175 -0.15 -3.73 18.08
CA LEU A 175 -1.03 -3.95 16.94
C LEU A 175 -0.59 -5.15 16.12
N SER A 176 0.72 -5.28 15.91
CA SER A 176 1.34 -6.36 15.15
C SER A 176 2.77 -6.57 15.62
N GLY A 177 3.38 -7.72 15.32
CA GLY A 177 4.82 -7.87 15.51
C GLY A 177 5.60 -7.12 14.43
N VAL A 178 6.79 -6.62 14.75
CA VAL A 178 7.67 -5.91 13.79
C VAL A 178 8.05 -6.78 12.57
N GLY A 179 8.19 -8.10 12.78
CA GLY A 179 8.61 -9.05 11.74
C GLY A 179 9.96 -8.68 11.13
N GLY A 180 10.17 -9.03 9.84
CA GLY A 180 11.35 -8.66 9.06
C GLY A 180 11.41 -7.22 8.58
N GLN A 181 10.47 -6.34 8.97
CA GLN A 181 10.38 -4.98 8.43
C GLN A 181 11.69 -4.20 8.62
N TYR A 182 12.21 -4.20 9.85
CA TYR A 182 13.50 -3.57 10.16
C TYR A 182 14.62 -4.13 9.30
N ASN A 183 14.65 -5.45 9.09
CA ASN A 183 15.68 -6.10 8.32
C ASN A 183 15.69 -5.64 6.86
N PHE A 184 14.52 -5.54 6.22
CA PHE A 184 14.42 -5.02 4.86
C PHE A 184 14.80 -3.55 4.75
N VAL A 185 14.50 -2.74 5.78
CA VAL A 185 15.01 -1.37 5.86
C VAL A 185 16.54 -1.37 5.88
N ALA A 186 17.16 -2.16 6.77
CA ALA A 186 18.61 -2.24 6.88
C ALA A 186 19.27 -2.71 5.57
N GLN A 187 18.69 -3.70 4.89
CA GLN A 187 19.13 -4.16 3.58
C GLN A 187 19.07 -3.06 2.51
N GLY A 188 18.02 -2.23 2.53
CA GLY A 188 17.90 -1.09 1.63
C GLY A 188 19.03 -0.06 1.78
N HIS A 189 19.72 -0.01 2.93
CA HIS A 189 20.91 0.83 3.13
C HIS A 189 22.22 0.09 2.86
N ALA A 190 22.24 -1.24 2.94
CA ALA A 190 23.44 -2.06 2.78
C ALA A 190 23.71 -2.47 1.32
N LEU A 191 22.68 -2.59 0.49
CA LEU A 191 22.77 -3.01 -0.91
C LEU A 191 22.98 -1.81 -1.83
N GLU A 192 23.90 -1.94 -2.78
CA GLU A 192 24.13 -0.91 -3.80
C GLU A 192 22.90 -0.73 -4.69
N GLY A 193 22.56 0.52 -4.99
CA GLY A 193 21.37 0.88 -5.76
C GLY A 193 20.04 0.60 -5.07
N ALA A 194 20.03 0.01 -3.88
CA ALA A 194 18.78 -0.34 -3.18
C ALA A 194 18.16 0.85 -2.44
N ARG A 195 16.83 0.81 -2.33
CA ARG A 195 16.03 1.78 -1.57
C ARG A 195 15.09 1.07 -0.60
N SER A 196 14.98 1.63 0.60
CA SER A 196 13.92 1.36 1.56
C SER A 196 12.79 2.36 1.36
N ILE A 197 11.55 1.86 1.26
CA ILE A 197 10.36 2.65 0.98
C ILE A 197 9.32 2.35 2.06
N LEU A 198 8.89 3.40 2.78
CA LEU A 198 7.80 3.32 3.76
C LEU A 198 6.54 3.96 3.17
N LEU A 199 5.47 3.18 3.11
CA LEU A 199 4.14 3.62 2.67
C LEU A 199 3.25 3.90 3.87
N LEU A 200 2.52 5.01 3.84
CA LEU A 200 1.44 5.30 4.78
C LEU A 200 0.39 6.18 4.12
N ARG A 201 -0.87 6.10 4.59
CA ARG A 201 -1.82 7.18 4.31
C ARG A 201 -1.40 8.40 5.11
N SER A 202 -1.49 9.60 4.55
CA SER A 202 -1.12 10.82 5.27
C SER A 202 -2.06 11.14 6.43
N TRP A 203 -3.29 10.62 6.41
CA TRP A 203 -4.32 10.89 7.40
C TRP A 203 -5.22 9.66 7.61
N ARG A 204 -6.02 9.68 8.67
CA ARG A 204 -7.04 8.68 8.97
C ARG A 204 -8.26 9.32 9.60
N GLU A 205 -9.39 8.62 9.54
CA GLU A 205 -10.60 8.95 10.30
C GLU A 205 -10.95 7.78 11.21
N ALA A 206 -11.18 8.06 12.49
CA ALA A 206 -11.61 7.09 13.48
C ALA A 206 -12.63 7.74 14.43
N GLY A 207 -13.79 7.11 14.60
CA GLY A 207 -14.84 7.67 15.47
C GLY A 207 -15.37 9.05 15.03
N GLY A 208 -15.27 9.38 13.74
CA GLY A 208 -15.62 10.69 13.19
C GLY A 208 -14.54 11.77 13.38
N GLU A 209 -13.42 11.44 14.04
CA GLU A 209 -12.27 12.32 14.19
C GLU A 209 -11.27 12.09 13.06
N VAL A 210 -10.96 13.16 12.33
CA VAL A 210 -9.93 13.16 11.28
C VAL A 210 -8.61 13.58 11.90
N SER A 211 -7.59 12.75 11.76
CA SER A 211 -6.24 12.99 12.31
C SER A 211 -5.15 12.72 11.28
N SER A 212 -4.00 13.36 11.48
CA SER A 212 -2.80 13.13 10.67
C SER A 212 -2.10 11.83 11.10
N ASN A 213 -1.53 11.12 10.13
CA ASN A 213 -0.56 10.05 10.37
C ASN A 213 0.89 10.55 10.25
N ILE A 214 1.10 11.78 9.75
CA ILE A 214 2.38 12.48 9.86
C ILE A 214 2.28 13.40 11.09
N VAL A 215 3.10 13.15 12.10
CA VAL A 215 3.01 13.80 13.42
C VAL A 215 4.33 14.43 13.81
N TRP A 216 4.31 15.37 14.76
CA TRP A 216 5.56 15.90 15.31
C TRP A 216 6.32 14.85 16.13
N GLU A 217 5.61 14.19 17.05
CA GLU A 217 6.15 13.18 17.96
C GLU A 217 5.18 12.00 18.10
N TYR A 218 5.71 10.87 18.55
CA TYR A 218 4.95 9.65 18.83
C TYR A 218 5.65 8.84 19.92
N GLY A 219 4.88 8.24 20.83
CA GLY A 219 5.42 7.49 21.98
C GLY A 219 6.24 6.22 21.66
N HIS A 220 6.23 5.75 20.41
CA HIS A 220 6.93 4.53 19.98
C HIS A 220 7.66 4.72 18.65
N CYS A 221 8.62 3.85 18.37
CA CYS A 221 9.44 3.87 17.17
C CYS A 221 9.77 2.44 16.73
N THR A 222 9.39 2.08 15.50
CA THR A 222 9.76 0.81 14.88
C THR A 222 11.00 1.00 14.01
N ILE A 223 10.96 2.01 13.13
CA ILE A 223 12.05 2.34 12.21
C ILE A 223 12.68 3.66 12.65
N PRO A 224 13.91 3.64 13.21
CA PRO A 224 14.56 4.84 13.71
C PRO A 224 14.88 5.81 12.58
N ARG A 225 14.82 7.11 12.87
CA ARG A 225 15.04 8.19 11.90
C ARG A 225 16.37 8.12 11.13
N HIS A 226 17.39 7.45 11.69
CA HIS A 226 18.69 7.27 11.05
C HIS A 226 18.63 6.34 9.84
N LEU A 227 17.61 5.48 9.76
CA LEU A 227 17.35 4.58 8.64
C LEU A 227 16.28 5.13 7.68
N ARG A 228 15.92 6.42 7.79
CA ARG A 228 15.00 7.05 6.85
C ARG A 228 15.54 7.00 5.43
N ASP A 229 14.66 6.71 4.49
CA ASP A 229 14.99 6.66 3.08
C ASP A 229 13.84 7.27 2.25
N ILE A 230 13.01 6.49 1.57
CA ILE A 230 11.83 7.03 0.86
C ILE A 230 10.57 6.87 1.73
N VAL A 231 9.72 7.89 1.74
CA VAL A 231 8.38 7.84 2.31
C VAL A 231 7.37 8.22 1.24
N ILE A 232 6.28 7.48 1.12
CA ILE A 232 5.22 7.76 0.14
C ILE A 232 3.87 7.82 0.86
N THR A 233 3.15 8.91 0.61
CA THR A 233 1.71 9.01 0.89
C THR A 233 0.93 9.07 -0.41
N GLU A 234 -0.40 9.12 -0.31
CA GLU A 234 -1.27 9.37 -1.46
C GLU A 234 -1.01 10.71 -2.16
N TYR A 235 -0.25 11.63 -1.53
CA TYR A 235 0.04 12.95 -2.06
C TYR A 235 1.40 13.08 -2.75
N GLY A 236 2.32 12.11 -2.57
CA GLY A 236 3.63 12.19 -3.21
C GLY A 236 4.74 11.41 -2.53
N ILE A 237 5.97 11.79 -2.87
CA ILE A 237 7.20 11.09 -2.47
C ILE A 237 8.11 12.03 -1.66
N ALA A 238 8.56 11.60 -0.49
CA ALA A 238 9.61 12.27 0.28
C ALA A 238 10.89 11.43 0.23
N ASP A 239 11.89 11.90 -0.48
CA ASP A 239 13.25 11.34 -0.49
C ASP A 239 14.04 11.90 0.70
N LEU A 240 14.38 11.11 1.72
CA LEU A 240 14.88 11.59 3.02
C LEU A 240 16.33 11.19 3.31
N ARG A 241 16.89 10.24 2.57
CA ARG A 241 18.22 9.68 2.83
C ARG A 241 19.28 10.79 2.77
N GLY A 242 20.12 10.86 3.80
CA GLY A 242 21.22 11.83 3.89
C GLY A 242 20.80 13.31 4.08
N LYS A 243 19.51 13.62 4.15
CA LYS A 243 19.03 15.00 4.34
C LYS A 243 19.19 15.48 5.78
N THR A 244 19.23 16.81 5.96
CA THR A 244 19.16 17.46 7.29
C THR A 244 17.76 17.37 7.87
N ASP A 245 17.60 17.58 9.18
CA ASP A 245 16.28 17.59 9.82
C ASP A 245 15.31 18.58 9.15
N ALA A 246 15.76 19.80 8.86
CA ALA A 246 14.93 20.82 8.20
C ALA A 246 14.44 20.35 6.82
N ALA A 247 15.33 19.80 5.99
CA ALA A 247 14.98 19.31 4.66
C ALA A 247 14.08 18.06 4.70
N VAL A 248 14.20 17.23 5.74
CA VAL A 248 13.29 16.11 5.98
C VAL A 248 11.91 16.57 6.38
N ILE A 249 11.82 17.52 7.32
CA ILE A 249 10.55 18.10 7.74
C ILE A 249 9.84 18.72 6.53
N GLU A 250 10.54 19.53 5.74
CA GLU A 250 10.00 20.11 4.52
C GLU A 250 9.51 19.04 3.53
N SER A 251 10.31 18.00 3.29
CA SER A 251 9.92 16.92 2.37
C SER A 251 8.70 16.14 2.86
N LEU A 252 8.56 15.92 4.17
CA LEU A 252 7.39 15.27 4.76
C LEU A 252 6.16 16.17 4.74
N LEU A 253 6.30 17.47 4.99
CA LEU A 253 5.21 18.45 4.87
C LEU A 253 4.64 18.49 3.45
N ASN A 254 5.49 18.37 2.42
CA ASN A 254 5.09 18.35 1.02
C ASN A 254 4.19 17.15 0.66
N ILE A 255 4.19 16.09 1.47
CA ILE A 255 3.36 14.89 1.29
C ILE A 255 2.33 14.70 2.41
N SER A 256 2.19 15.70 3.30
CA SER A 256 1.16 15.74 4.34
C SER A 256 -0.16 16.27 3.77
N ASP A 257 -1.28 15.79 4.33
CA ASP A 257 -2.60 16.33 4.09
C ASP A 257 -2.67 17.81 4.51
N SER A 258 -3.17 18.66 3.61
CA SER A 258 -3.15 20.12 3.79
C SER A 258 -4.00 20.62 4.95
N ARG A 259 -4.91 19.81 5.49
CA ARG A 259 -5.64 20.14 6.74
C ARG A 259 -4.71 20.24 7.95
N PHE A 260 -3.57 19.55 7.94
CA PHE A 260 -2.66 19.47 9.08
C PHE A 260 -1.31 20.19 8.89
N GLN A 261 -0.98 20.59 7.66
CA GLN A 261 0.30 21.23 7.31
C GLN A 261 0.61 22.45 8.19
N SER A 262 -0.36 23.36 8.43
CA SER A 262 -0.12 24.56 9.23
C SER A 262 0.29 24.26 10.66
N GLY A 263 -0.42 23.35 11.35
CA GLY A 263 -0.07 22.96 12.73
C GLY A 263 1.28 22.24 12.82
N LEU A 264 1.59 21.41 11.83
CA LEU A 264 2.88 20.74 11.71
C LEU A 264 4.04 21.73 11.50
N ILE A 265 3.84 22.77 10.68
CA ILE A 265 4.80 23.86 10.48
C ILE A 265 5.02 24.63 11.79
N GLU A 266 3.95 24.99 12.50
CA GLU A 266 4.02 25.71 13.77
C GLU A 266 4.82 24.92 14.81
N GLN A 267 4.58 23.61 14.94
CA GLN A 267 5.34 22.71 15.82
C GLN A 267 6.84 22.73 15.47
N ALA A 268 7.18 22.56 14.19
CA ALA A 268 8.56 22.56 13.74
C ALA A 268 9.27 23.91 13.92
N GLN A 269 8.56 25.02 13.70
CA GLN A 269 9.06 26.38 13.94
C GLN A 269 9.24 26.67 15.42
N SER A 270 8.33 26.19 16.27
CA SER A 270 8.43 26.33 17.73
C SER A 270 9.67 25.61 18.25
N ALA A 271 9.93 24.40 17.75
CA ALA A 271 11.11 23.61 18.08
C ALA A 271 12.42 24.10 17.43
N GLY A 272 12.40 25.19 16.66
CA GLY A 272 13.59 25.74 15.99
C GLY A 272 14.14 24.86 14.86
N LYS A 273 13.34 23.92 14.33
CA LYS A 273 13.72 23.02 13.23
C LYS A 273 13.39 23.58 11.85
N LEU A 274 12.52 24.58 11.79
CA LEU A 274 12.25 25.38 10.59
C LEU A 274 12.36 26.89 10.88
N PRO A 275 12.77 27.71 9.89
CA PRO A 275 12.73 29.17 9.99
C PRO A 275 11.32 29.69 10.29
N LYS A 276 11.22 30.76 11.09
CA LYS A 276 9.92 31.39 11.45
C LYS A 276 9.14 31.92 10.24
N ASN A 277 9.83 32.23 9.14
CA ASN A 277 9.23 32.68 7.88
C ASN A 277 9.02 31.54 6.87
N PHE A 278 9.29 30.29 7.23
CA PHE A 278 9.03 29.15 6.34
C PHE A 278 7.56 29.12 5.92
N ARG A 279 7.34 28.90 4.63
CA ARG A 279 6.03 28.70 4.00
C ARG A 279 6.14 27.50 3.08
N ILE A 280 5.12 26.65 3.10
CA ILE A 280 5.04 25.53 2.16
C ILE A 280 4.89 26.07 0.73
N ASP A 281 5.54 25.44 -0.24
CA ASP A 281 5.36 25.77 -1.65
C ASP A 281 3.88 25.55 -2.02
N PRO A 282 3.19 26.52 -2.66
CA PRO A 282 1.79 26.42 -3.04
C PRO A 282 1.42 25.14 -3.80
N ARG A 283 2.37 24.53 -4.53
CA ARG A 283 2.13 23.26 -5.24
C ARG A 283 1.77 22.09 -4.31
N PHE A 284 2.14 22.16 -3.03
CA PHE A 284 1.85 21.13 -2.02
C PHE A 284 0.74 21.55 -1.05
N ALA A 285 0.12 22.73 -1.27
CA ALA A 285 -0.89 23.29 -0.37
C ALA A 285 -2.33 22.81 -0.68
N ASP A 286 -2.50 21.91 -1.66
CA ASP A 286 -3.77 21.27 -2.01
C ASP A 286 -3.69 19.73 -1.96
N ASN A 287 -3.00 19.22 -0.94
CA ASN A 287 -2.96 17.80 -0.61
C ASN A 287 -4.25 17.41 0.11
N ARG A 288 -5.33 17.21 -0.68
CA ARG A 288 -6.67 16.92 -0.18
C ARG A 288 -7.27 15.66 -0.80
N PRO A 289 -8.08 14.88 -0.05
CA PRO A 289 -8.75 13.70 -0.58
C PRO A 289 -9.61 14.00 -1.81
N GLU A 290 -10.30 15.14 -1.81
CA GLU A 290 -11.21 15.57 -2.88
C GLU A 290 -10.47 15.75 -4.21
N ARG A 291 -9.24 16.28 -4.17
CA ARG A 291 -8.37 16.42 -5.35
C ARG A 291 -8.06 15.05 -5.96
N LEU A 292 -7.70 14.07 -5.13
CA LEU A 292 -7.39 12.72 -5.60
C LEU A 292 -8.63 11.99 -6.10
N GLN A 293 -9.79 12.20 -5.49
CA GLN A 293 -11.07 11.66 -5.96
C GLN A 293 -11.45 12.23 -7.34
N ALA A 294 -11.24 13.53 -7.57
CA ALA A 294 -11.47 14.15 -8.87
C ALA A 294 -10.52 13.59 -9.95
N ILE A 295 -9.28 13.25 -9.59
CA ILE A 295 -8.36 12.54 -10.50
C ILE A 295 -8.85 11.11 -10.75
N GLN A 296 -9.18 10.35 -9.69
CA GLN A 296 -9.68 8.98 -9.79
C GLN A 296 -10.91 8.88 -10.71
N ALA A 297 -11.85 9.83 -10.59
CA ALA A 297 -13.08 9.86 -11.39
C ALA A 297 -12.82 10.02 -12.91
N ARG A 298 -11.65 10.53 -13.31
CA ARG A 298 -11.23 10.63 -14.72
C ARG A 298 -10.61 9.34 -15.26
N HIS A 299 -10.22 8.41 -14.37
CA HIS A 299 -9.56 7.14 -14.71
C HIS A 299 -10.24 5.92 -14.06
N PRO A 300 -11.58 5.77 -14.13
CA PRO A 300 -12.30 4.74 -13.38
C PRO A 300 -11.82 3.31 -13.68
N GLN A 301 -11.34 3.04 -14.90
CA GLN A 301 -10.81 1.76 -15.34
C GLN A 301 -9.54 1.33 -14.60
N LEU A 302 -8.78 2.27 -14.03
CA LEU A 302 -7.54 2.00 -13.28
C LEU A 302 -7.78 1.75 -11.79
N PHE A 303 -9.01 1.97 -11.30
CA PHE A 303 -9.38 1.83 -9.90
C PHE A 303 -10.56 0.88 -9.68
N PRO A 304 -10.46 -0.39 -10.14
CA PRO A 304 -11.48 -1.38 -9.80
C PRO A 304 -11.52 -1.60 -8.28
N GLU A 305 -12.70 -1.88 -7.73
CA GLU A 305 -12.91 -2.04 -6.28
C GLU A 305 -12.05 -3.18 -5.69
N TYR A 306 -11.92 -4.29 -6.43
CA TYR A 306 -11.12 -5.46 -6.05
C TYR A 306 -10.15 -5.81 -7.19
N PRO A 307 -9.01 -5.11 -7.33
CA PRO A 307 -8.09 -5.27 -8.46
C PRO A 307 -7.48 -6.67 -8.58
N LEU A 308 -7.45 -7.42 -7.49
CA LEU A 308 -6.91 -8.79 -7.43
C LEU A 308 -8.00 -9.83 -7.21
N GLY A 309 -9.27 -9.45 -7.36
CA GLY A 309 -10.43 -10.26 -6.98
C GLY A 309 -10.72 -10.23 -5.48
N CYS A 310 -11.79 -10.89 -5.07
CA CYS A 310 -12.19 -11.07 -3.67
C CYS A 310 -13.02 -12.35 -3.51
N ASP A 311 -13.02 -12.92 -2.30
CA ASP A 311 -13.84 -14.08 -1.97
C ASP A 311 -15.29 -13.70 -1.62
N PHE A 312 -15.62 -12.39 -1.58
CA PHE A 312 -16.98 -11.91 -1.32
C PHE A 312 -17.92 -12.21 -2.49
N THR A 313 -19.10 -12.70 -2.16
CA THR A 313 -20.22 -12.81 -3.10
C THR A 313 -20.69 -11.42 -3.56
N VAL A 314 -21.53 -11.35 -4.61
CA VAL A 314 -22.16 -10.09 -5.05
C VAL A 314 -22.90 -9.42 -3.89
N VAL A 315 -23.72 -10.19 -3.17
CA VAL A 315 -24.49 -9.75 -2.00
C VAL A 315 -23.59 -9.20 -0.90
N GLU A 316 -22.49 -9.88 -0.58
CA GLU A 316 -21.55 -9.42 0.46
C GLU A 316 -20.83 -8.13 0.07
N ARG A 317 -20.48 -7.96 -1.21
CA ARG A 317 -19.90 -6.69 -1.70
C ARG A 317 -20.90 -5.54 -1.55
N ASP A 318 -22.15 -5.75 -1.92
CA ASP A 318 -23.21 -4.74 -1.75
C ASP A 318 -23.42 -4.38 -0.27
N LEU A 319 -23.48 -5.39 0.60
CA LEU A 319 -23.60 -5.20 2.04
C LEU A 319 -22.41 -4.41 2.60
N LEU A 320 -21.18 -4.72 2.22
CA LEU A 320 -19.99 -3.99 2.66
C LEU A 320 -20.04 -2.52 2.24
N ARG A 321 -20.49 -2.23 1.02
CA ARG A 321 -20.68 -0.85 0.54
C ARG A 321 -21.71 -0.11 1.39
N ALA A 322 -22.89 -0.71 1.59
CA ALA A 322 -23.96 -0.14 2.39
C ALA A 322 -23.53 0.10 3.85
N LEU A 323 -22.89 -0.87 4.49
CA LEU A 323 -22.43 -0.77 5.87
C LEU A 323 -21.34 0.28 6.04
N ASN A 324 -20.39 0.40 5.10
CA ASN A 324 -19.37 1.44 5.13
C ASN A 324 -19.97 2.83 4.91
N TRP A 325 -20.95 2.96 4.01
CA TRP A 325 -21.69 4.19 3.82
C TRP A 325 -22.41 4.60 5.11
N LEU A 326 -23.15 3.67 5.74
CA LEU A 326 -23.80 3.92 7.03
C LEU A 326 -22.78 4.35 8.09
N LYS A 327 -21.66 3.63 8.22
CA LYS A 327 -20.56 3.96 9.14
C LYS A 327 -20.08 5.41 8.98
N SER A 328 -19.97 5.89 7.74
CA SER A 328 -19.54 7.27 7.45
C SER A 328 -20.56 8.34 7.88
N LYS A 329 -21.84 7.97 7.99
CA LYS A 329 -22.96 8.85 8.35
C LYS A 329 -23.26 8.91 9.85
N PHE A 330 -22.61 8.08 10.68
CA PHE A 330 -22.86 8.05 12.14
C PHE A 330 -22.28 9.24 12.93
N LYS A 331 -22.05 10.40 12.32
CA LYS A 331 -21.77 11.63 13.08
C LYS A 331 -23.03 12.00 13.88
N LEU A 332 -22.89 12.44 15.14
CA LEU A 332 -24.03 12.74 16.03
C LEU A 332 -25.06 13.71 15.40
N THR A 333 -24.64 14.58 14.49
CA THR A 333 -25.50 15.53 13.76
C THR A 333 -26.30 14.91 12.61
N GLU A 334 -25.89 13.75 12.08
CA GLU A 334 -26.52 13.07 10.94
C GLU A 334 -27.45 11.93 11.35
N ILE A 335 -27.48 11.56 12.65
CA ILE A 335 -28.38 10.53 13.20
C ILE A 335 -29.87 10.87 12.98
N LEU A 336 -30.23 12.15 13.06
CA LEU A 336 -31.60 12.62 12.81
C LEU A 336 -32.01 12.47 11.34
N GLU A 337 -31.08 12.69 10.40
CA GLU A 337 -31.29 12.53 8.97
C GLU A 337 -31.31 11.05 8.57
N LEU A 338 -30.48 10.21 9.20
CA LEU A 338 -30.56 8.75 9.09
C LEU A 338 -31.91 8.20 9.59
N GLY A 339 -32.43 8.74 10.70
CA GLY A 339 -33.76 8.39 11.21
C GLY A 339 -34.90 8.75 10.26
N LYS A 340 -34.80 9.89 9.56
CA LYS A 340 -35.75 10.27 8.50
C LYS A 340 -35.59 9.42 7.24
N ALA A 341 -34.36 9.19 6.78
CA ALA A 341 -34.08 8.39 5.59
C ALA A 341 -34.53 6.93 5.76
N ALA A 342 -34.50 6.39 6.98
CA ALA A 342 -35.06 5.08 7.33
C ALA A 342 -36.60 5.00 7.16
N LEU A 343 -37.30 6.14 7.09
CA LEU A 343 -38.73 6.18 6.74
C LEU A 343 -38.96 6.02 5.23
N ASP A 344 -37.99 6.45 4.40
CA ASP A 344 -37.97 6.33 2.93
C ASP A 344 -37.14 5.12 2.44
N ALA A 345 -36.84 4.19 3.36
CA ALA A 345 -36.17 2.95 3.05
C ALA A 345 -36.99 2.16 2.00
N PRO A 346 -36.32 1.52 1.02
CA PRO A 346 -37.02 0.66 0.07
C PRO A 346 -37.68 -0.52 0.78
N GLU A 347 -38.70 -1.10 0.15
CA GLU A 347 -39.37 -2.29 0.68
C GLU A 347 -38.39 -3.46 0.85
N PRO A 348 -38.53 -4.30 1.91
CA PRO A 348 -37.65 -5.46 2.15
C PRO A 348 -37.52 -6.41 0.96
N SER A 349 -38.59 -6.53 0.16
CA SER A 349 -38.63 -7.35 -1.05
C SER A 349 -37.67 -6.89 -2.17
N ALA A 350 -37.13 -5.67 -2.08
CA ALA A 350 -36.14 -5.16 -3.03
C ALA A 350 -34.74 -5.78 -2.83
N PHE A 351 -34.41 -6.26 -1.61
CA PHE A 351 -33.09 -6.81 -1.27
C PHE A 351 -33.18 -8.09 -0.43
N PRO A 352 -33.91 -9.13 -0.88
CA PRO A 352 -34.22 -10.30 -0.06
C PRO A 352 -32.96 -11.09 0.35
N GLU A 353 -32.02 -11.29 -0.58
CA GLU A 353 -30.77 -12.03 -0.32
C GLU A 353 -29.85 -11.29 0.67
N HIS A 354 -29.80 -9.95 0.58
CA HIS A 354 -29.01 -9.11 1.51
C HIS A 354 -29.58 -9.16 2.93
N LEU A 355 -30.91 -9.13 3.05
CA LEU A 355 -31.58 -9.26 4.34
C LEU A 355 -31.39 -10.65 4.94
N GLU A 356 -31.49 -11.71 4.15
CA GLU A 356 -31.23 -13.08 4.59
C GLU A 356 -29.78 -13.22 5.09
N ARG A 357 -28.81 -12.71 4.33
CA ARG A 357 -27.39 -12.75 4.70
C ARG A 357 -27.09 -12.04 6.02
N MET A 358 -27.81 -10.96 6.30
CA MET A 358 -27.71 -10.17 7.54
C MET A 358 -28.63 -10.65 8.67
N GLN A 359 -29.42 -11.71 8.44
CA GLN A 359 -30.42 -12.23 9.39
C GLN A 359 -31.49 -11.19 9.77
N LEU A 360 -31.89 -10.36 8.80
CA LEU A 360 -32.87 -9.28 8.97
C LEU A 360 -34.10 -9.47 8.08
N THR A 361 -34.41 -10.68 7.60
CA THR A 361 -35.61 -10.93 6.77
C THR A 361 -36.90 -10.69 7.56
N ASN A 362 -36.95 -11.15 8.82
CA ASN A 362 -38.08 -11.01 9.73
C ASN A 362 -37.60 -10.40 11.05
N PRO A 363 -37.43 -9.06 11.14
CA PRO A 363 -36.88 -8.42 12.33
C PRO A 363 -37.80 -8.58 13.54
N GLU A 364 -37.22 -8.92 14.70
CA GLU A 364 -37.94 -9.04 15.97
C GLU A 364 -37.74 -7.79 16.84
N GLY A 365 -38.79 -6.98 16.96
CA GLY A 365 -38.82 -5.78 17.79
C GLY A 365 -38.19 -4.54 17.15
N LEU A 366 -38.27 -3.42 17.88
CA LEU A 366 -37.97 -2.09 17.34
C LEU A 366 -36.51 -1.90 16.91
N LYS A 367 -35.57 -2.62 17.53
CA LYS A 367 -34.15 -2.49 17.24
C LYS A 367 -33.79 -3.12 15.89
N GLU A 368 -34.27 -4.33 15.63
CA GLU A 368 -34.01 -5.02 14.38
C GLU A 368 -34.76 -4.38 13.21
N ASP A 369 -35.96 -3.85 13.44
CA ASP A 369 -36.69 -3.04 12.44
C ASP A 369 -35.87 -1.82 12.01
N LEU A 370 -35.30 -1.10 12.98
CA LEU A 370 -34.42 0.03 12.70
C LEU A 370 -33.17 -0.41 11.93
N PHE A 371 -32.53 -1.51 12.31
CA PHE A 371 -31.35 -2.03 11.60
C PHE A 371 -31.68 -2.45 10.17
N GLN A 372 -32.81 -3.11 9.93
CA GLN A 372 -33.28 -3.47 8.60
C GLN A 372 -33.49 -2.23 7.74
N ARG A 373 -34.21 -1.22 8.25
CA ARG A 373 -34.45 0.04 7.53
C ARG A 373 -33.17 0.80 7.22
N LEU A 374 -32.25 0.88 8.18
CA LEU A 374 -30.94 1.51 7.96
C LEU A 374 -30.14 0.77 6.88
N LEU A 375 -30.10 -0.57 6.94
CA LEU A 375 -29.43 -1.39 5.95
C LEU A 375 -30.01 -1.18 4.54
N LEU A 376 -31.34 -1.23 4.40
CA LEU A 376 -32.06 -1.00 3.15
C LEU A 376 -31.80 0.41 2.59
N THR A 377 -31.74 1.41 3.46
CA THR A 377 -31.35 2.78 3.08
C THR A 377 -29.91 2.82 2.55
N GLY A 378 -28.98 2.15 3.23
CA GLY A 378 -27.59 2.03 2.78
C GLY A 378 -27.48 1.35 1.42
N LEU A 379 -28.16 0.22 1.23
CA LEU A 379 -28.18 -0.53 -0.03
C LEU A 379 -28.72 0.31 -1.19
N LYS A 380 -29.80 1.06 -0.97
CA LYS A 380 -30.35 2.01 -1.96
C LYS A 380 -29.35 3.12 -2.29
N ALA A 381 -28.69 3.68 -1.29
CA ALA A 381 -27.74 4.78 -1.47
C ALA A 381 -26.46 4.35 -2.20
N THR A 382 -26.08 3.07 -2.12
CA THR A 382 -24.86 2.52 -2.72
C THR A 382 -25.11 1.61 -3.92
N ALA A 383 -26.36 1.48 -4.37
CA ALA A 383 -26.68 0.73 -5.58
C ALA A 383 -25.98 1.36 -6.78
N GLN A 384 -25.22 0.55 -7.53
CA GLN A 384 -24.49 0.96 -8.73
C GLN A 384 -25.27 0.60 -9.99
#